data_AF-A0A2H2YYP6-F1
#
_entry.id   AF-A0A2H2YYP6-F1
#
_cell.length_a   1.000
_cell.length_b   1.000
_cell.length_c   1.000
_cell.angle_alpha   90.00
_cell.angle_beta   90.00
_cell.angle_gamma   90.00
#
_symmetry.space_group_name_H-M   'P 1'
#
loop_
_entity.id
_entity.type
_entity.pdbx_description
1 polymer ?
#
loop_
_entity_poly.entity_id
_entity_poly.type
_entity_poly.pdbx_seq_one_letter_code
_entity_poly.pdbx_strand_id
1 'polypeptide(L)'
;MAAEVFAQVVALSEPQAIREPRALLTTIAKRLMYDTWRRRDLERAYLEVLALQPEAFAPSPEAHALAIEALLEIDTLLAGLSSRARTAFLCSQVDGMKYADIAELIGVSTIRVRQYVAKGLKLCCQQLRHE
;
A
#
# COMPACT_ATOMS: atom_id res chain seq x y z
N MET A 1 -14.82 -8.13 -34.75
CA MET A 1 -15.82 -7.10 -35.12
C MET A 1 -16.72 -7.54 -36.27
N ALA A 2 -16.27 -7.56 -37.54
CA ALA A 2 -17.17 -7.91 -38.67
C ALA A 2 -17.80 -9.31 -38.53
N ALA A 3 -16.98 -10.35 -38.28
CA ALA A 3 -17.46 -11.72 -38.06
C ALA A 3 -18.45 -11.84 -36.89
N GLU A 4 -18.30 -11.01 -35.86
CA GLU A 4 -19.13 -11.01 -34.66
C GLU A 4 -20.49 -10.34 -34.89
N VAL A 5 -20.51 -9.29 -35.70
CA VAL A 5 -21.75 -8.67 -36.21
C VAL A 5 -22.55 -9.70 -37.02
N PHE A 6 -21.90 -10.43 -37.92
CA PHE A 6 -22.56 -11.47 -38.71
C PHE A 6 -23.02 -12.64 -37.85
N ALA A 7 -22.22 -13.07 -36.86
CA ALA A 7 -22.61 -14.13 -35.92
C ALA A 7 -23.89 -13.78 -35.14
N GLN A 8 -24.04 -12.52 -34.68
CA GLN A 8 -25.25 -12.08 -33.99
C GLN A 8 -26.48 -12.07 -34.91
N VAL A 9 -26.32 -11.73 -36.19
CA VAL A 9 -27.43 -11.76 -37.16
C VAL A 9 -27.84 -13.19 -37.52
N VAL A 10 -26.88 -14.10 -37.68
CA VAL A 10 -27.14 -15.52 -37.95
C VAL A 10 -27.80 -16.21 -36.75
N ALA A 11 -27.55 -15.74 -35.53
CA ALA A 11 -28.16 -16.25 -34.31
C ALA A 11 -29.63 -15.80 -34.10
N LEU A 12 -30.17 -14.92 -34.97
CA LEU A 12 -31.58 -14.54 -34.92
C LEU A 12 -32.47 -15.70 -35.42
N SER A 13 -33.66 -15.85 -34.84
CA SER A 13 -34.56 -16.96 -35.18
C SER A 13 -35.10 -16.93 -36.62
N GLU A 14 -35.27 -15.74 -37.20
CA GLU A 14 -35.73 -15.55 -38.59
C GLU A 14 -34.96 -14.43 -39.30
N PRO A 15 -33.71 -14.66 -39.74
CA PRO A 15 -32.89 -13.62 -40.34
C PRO A 15 -33.41 -13.18 -41.72
N GLN A 16 -34.23 -14.01 -42.40
CA GLN A 16 -34.86 -13.67 -43.67
C GLN A 16 -36.04 -12.70 -43.54
N ALA A 17 -36.63 -12.56 -42.33
CA ALA A 17 -37.71 -11.63 -42.06
C ALA A 17 -37.24 -10.19 -41.77
N ILE A 18 -35.92 -9.95 -41.79
CA ILE A 18 -35.33 -8.63 -41.51
C ILE A 18 -35.64 -7.68 -42.67
N ARG A 19 -36.47 -6.67 -42.41
CA ARG A 19 -36.89 -5.66 -43.40
C ARG A 19 -35.73 -4.79 -43.91
N GLU A 20 -34.80 -4.43 -43.03
CA GLU A 20 -33.65 -3.58 -43.37
C GLU A 20 -32.31 -4.17 -42.87
N PRO A 21 -31.75 -5.18 -43.56
CA PRO A 21 -30.55 -5.88 -43.09
C PRO A 21 -29.34 -4.97 -42.92
N ARG A 22 -29.14 -4.00 -43.82
CA ARG A 22 -28.01 -3.05 -43.75
C ARG A 22 -28.11 -2.13 -42.54
N ALA A 23 -29.31 -1.64 -42.21
CA ALA A 23 -29.53 -0.77 -41.05
C ALA A 23 -29.30 -1.54 -39.74
N LEU A 24 -29.78 -2.78 -39.66
CA LEU A 24 -29.56 -3.65 -38.51
C LEU A 24 -28.07 -3.98 -38.31
N LEU A 25 -27.36 -4.41 -39.36
CA LEU A 25 -25.92 -4.68 -39.30
C LEU A 25 -25.13 -3.46 -38.85
N THR A 26 -25.48 -2.27 -39.36
CA THR A 26 -24.83 -1.01 -38.96
C THR A 26 -25.06 -0.70 -37.49
N THR A 27 -26.27 -0.97 -36.98
CA THR A 27 -26.63 -0.74 -35.58
C THR A 27 -25.87 -1.70 -34.65
N ILE A 28 -25.81 -2.98 -35.00
CA ILE A 28 -25.05 -4.00 -34.25
C ILE A 28 -23.55 -3.66 -34.26
N ALA A 29 -23.00 -3.31 -35.42
CA ALA A 29 -21.61 -2.91 -35.55
C ALA A 29 -21.27 -1.69 -34.68
N LYS A 30 -22.10 -0.64 -34.72
CA LYS A 30 -21.93 0.56 -33.89
C LYS A 30 -21.96 0.19 -32.40
N ARG A 31 -22.94 -0.58 -31.96
CA ARG A 31 -23.06 -0.99 -30.55
C ARG A 31 -21.83 -1.77 -30.08
N LEU A 32 -21.40 -2.77 -30.85
CA LEU A 32 -20.20 -3.55 -30.52
C LEU A 32 -18.94 -2.69 -30.48
N MET A 33 -18.80 -1.73 -31.39
CA MET A 33 -17.69 -0.78 -31.39
C MET A 33 -17.71 0.11 -30.14
N TYR A 34 -18.86 0.68 -29.77
CA TYR A 34 -19.01 1.48 -28.56
C TYR A 34 -18.69 0.68 -27.30
N ASP A 35 -19.21 -0.55 -27.18
CA ASP A 35 -18.94 -1.42 -26.04
C ASP A 35 -17.46 -1.77 -25.93
N THR A 36 -16.80 -2.05 -27.06
CA THR A 36 -15.36 -2.35 -27.10
C THR A 36 -14.52 -1.15 -26.71
N TRP A 37 -14.85 0.03 -27.23
CA TRP A 37 -14.13 1.27 -26.91
C TRP A 37 -14.31 1.64 -25.45
N ARG A 38 -15.54 1.59 -24.93
CA ARG A 38 -15.81 1.87 -23.52
C ARG A 38 -15.05 0.94 -22.58
N ARG A 39 -14.97 -0.35 -22.91
CA ARG A 39 -14.16 -1.33 -22.14
C ARG A 39 -12.67 -0.98 -22.18
N ARG A 40 -12.14 -0.64 -23.37
CA ARG A 40 -10.74 -0.27 -23.55
C ARG A 40 -10.37 1.03 -22.84
N ASP A 41 -11.25 2.02 -22.86
CA ASP A 41 -11.02 3.29 -22.18
C ASP A 41 -10.97 3.09 -20.66
N LEU A 42 -11.86 2.26 -20.11
CA LEU A 42 -11.83 1.89 -18.70
C LEU A 42 -10.55 1.13 -18.33
N GLU A 43 -10.19 0.12 -19.13
CA GLU A 43 -8.96 -0.66 -18.93
C GLU A 43 -7.72 0.23 -18.99
N ARG A 44 -7.66 1.13 -19.97
CA ARG A 44 -6.55 2.09 -20.11
C ARG A 44 -6.46 3.02 -18.90
N ALA A 45 -7.57 3.63 -18.48
CA ALA A 45 -7.58 4.49 -17.30
C ALA A 45 -7.12 3.74 -16.04
N TYR A 46 -7.52 2.47 -15.90
CA TYR A 46 -7.08 1.63 -14.79
C TYR A 46 -5.58 1.30 -14.86
N LEU A 47 -5.07 0.94 -16.05
CA LEU A 47 -3.64 0.69 -16.26
C LEU A 47 -2.79 1.94 -16.06
N GLU A 48 -3.29 3.11 -16.45
CA GLU A 48 -2.64 4.40 -16.19
C GLU A 48 -2.52 4.66 -14.68
N VAL A 49 -3.57 4.39 -13.90
CA VAL A 49 -3.51 4.49 -12.43
C VAL A 49 -2.51 3.48 -11.85
N LEU A 50 -2.52 2.23 -12.31
CA LEU A 50 -1.58 1.21 -11.84
C LEU A 50 -0.13 1.56 -12.18
N ALA A 51 0.14 2.12 -13.36
CA ALA A 51 1.47 2.53 -13.78
C ALA A 51 2.04 3.69 -12.95
N LEU A 52 1.17 4.49 -12.33
CA LEU A 52 1.56 5.55 -11.40
C LEU A 52 1.80 5.05 -9.98
N GLN A 53 1.42 3.81 -9.66
CA GLN A 53 1.75 3.24 -8.36
C GLN A 53 3.24 2.89 -8.33
N PRO A 54 3.91 3.16 -7.20
CA PRO A 54 5.25 2.63 -7.00
C PRO A 54 5.21 1.11 -7.13
N GLU A 55 6.30 0.53 -7.63
CA GLU A 55 6.46 -0.92 -7.68
C GLU A 55 6.12 -1.51 -6.31
N ALA A 56 5.28 -2.55 -6.30
CA ALA A 56 4.86 -3.19 -5.08
C ALA A 56 6.10 -3.79 -4.38
N PHE A 57 6.64 -3.06 -3.41
CA PHE A 57 7.77 -3.51 -2.64
C PHE A 57 7.27 -4.52 -1.60
N ALA A 58 7.46 -5.80 -1.91
CA ALA A 58 7.35 -6.88 -0.95
C ALA A 58 8.78 -7.34 -0.60
N PRO A 59 9.25 -7.15 0.65
CA PRO A 59 10.52 -7.73 1.05
C PRO A 59 10.45 -9.25 0.92
N SER A 60 11.61 -9.90 0.67
CA SER A 60 11.66 -11.36 0.69
C SER A 60 11.22 -11.88 2.06
N PRO A 61 10.70 -13.12 2.15
CA PRO A 61 10.34 -13.72 3.44
C PRO A 61 11.50 -13.71 4.43
N GLU A 62 12.73 -13.89 3.95
CA GLU A 62 13.96 -13.81 4.75
C GLU A 62 14.21 -12.39 5.27
N ALA A 63 14.15 -11.37 4.39
CA ALA A 63 14.32 -9.98 4.81
C ALA A 63 13.24 -9.55 5.82
N HIS A 64 12.02 -10.06 5.65
CA HIS A 64 10.93 -9.83 6.59
C HIS A 64 11.21 -10.49 7.95
N ALA A 65 11.69 -11.74 7.96
CA ALA A 65 12.04 -12.45 9.18
C ALA A 65 13.17 -11.74 9.94
N LEU A 66 14.23 -11.32 9.23
CA LEU A 66 15.34 -10.55 9.81
C LEU A 66 14.86 -9.22 10.41
N ALA A 67 13.94 -8.52 9.74
CA ALA A 67 13.37 -7.30 10.27
C ALA A 67 12.57 -7.53 11.56
N ILE A 68 11.77 -8.60 11.62
CA ILE A 68 11.03 -8.98 12.84
C ILE A 68 11.99 -9.35 13.96
N GLU A 69 13.02 -10.14 13.67
CA GLU A 69 14.01 -10.56 14.65
C GLU A 69 14.73 -9.36 15.27
N ALA A 70 15.17 -8.41 14.44
CA ALA A 70 15.78 -7.17 14.91
C ALA A 70 14.83 -6.34 15.79
N LEU A 71 13.53 -6.27 15.45
CA LEU A 71 12.53 -5.57 16.27
C LEU A 71 12.33 -6.24 17.63
N LEU A 72 12.28 -7.58 17.66
CA LEU A 72 12.18 -8.34 18.91
C LEU A 72 13.41 -8.13 19.78
N GLU A 73 14.61 -8.11 19.19
CA GLU A 73 15.83 -7.85 19.94
C GLU A 73 15.82 -6.46 20.58
N ILE A 74 15.41 -5.43 19.83
CA ILE A 74 15.25 -4.07 20.37
C ILE A 74 14.24 -4.04 21.53
N ASP A 75 13.09 -4.73 21.40
CA ASP A 75 12.09 -4.77 22.48
C ASP A 75 12.66 -5.43 23.75
N THR A 76 13.38 -6.55 23.60
CA THR A 76 14.02 -7.22 24.75
C THR A 76 15.08 -6.35 25.41
N LEU A 77 15.88 -5.62 24.63
CA LEU A 77 16.88 -4.68 25.13
C LEU A 77 16.23 -3.54 25.93
N LEU A 78 15.10 -3.03 25.46
CA LEU A 78 14.34 -1.97 26.11
C LEU A 78 13.41 -2.46 27.24
N ALA A 79 13.36 -3.77 27.50
CA ALA A 79 12.53 -4.36 28.56
C ALA A 79 12.91 -3.84 29.96
N GLY A 80 14.19 -3.49 30.18
CA GLY A 80 14.68 -2.93 31.44
C GLY A 80 14.32 -1.44 31.70
N LEU A 81 13.63 -0.79 30.75
CA LEU A 81 13.12 0.57 30.91
C LEU A 81 11.71 0.56 31.52
N SER A 82 11.41 1.59 32.32
CA SER A 82 10.02 1.86 32.71
C SER A 82 9.21 2.28 31.48
N SER A 83 7.88 2.10 31.53
CA SER A 83 6.98 2.50 30.43
C SER A 83 7.22 3.92 29.95
N ARG A 84 7.29 4.89 30.86
CA ARG A 84 7.58 6.30 30.55
C ARG A 84 8.94 6.51 29.90
N ALA A 85 9.96 5.74 30.31
CA ALA A 85 11.28 5.86 29.73
C ALA A 85 11.34 5.27 28.31
N ARG A 86 10.62 4.17 28.07
CA ARG A 86 10.46 3.57 26.74
C ARG A 86 9.72 4.51 25.79
N THR A 87 8.60 5.09 26.23
CA THR A 87 7.86 6.09 25.45
C THR A 87 8.74 7.29 25.09
N ALA A 88 9.45 7.86 26.08
CA ALA A 88 10.34 9.00 25.83
C ALA A 88 11.45 8.68 24.82
N PHE A 89 12.02 7.48 24.90
CA PHE A 89 13.06 7.01 23.98
C PHE A 89 12.51 6.84 22.56
N LEU A 90 11.39 6.14 22.38
CA LEU A 90 10.79 5.91 21.07
C LEU A 90 10.33 7.22 20.41
N CYS A 91 9.66 8.11 21.15
CA CYS A 91 9.26 9.41 20.62
C CYS A 91 10.46 10.25 20.15
N SER A 92 11.61 10.12 20.82
CA SER A 92 12.82 10.82 20.40
C SER A 92 13.50 10.17 19.19
N GLN A 93 13.64 8.85 19.17
CA GLN A 93 14.48 8.14 18.20
C GLN A 93 13.73 7.71 16.94
N VAL A 94 12.45 7.37 17.07
CA VAL A 94 11.60 6.91 15.97
C VAL A 94 10.78 8.07 15.42
N ASP A 95 10.12 8.83 16.30
CA ASP A 95 9.21 9.90 15.87
C ASP A 95 9.92 11.27 15.68
N GLY A 96 11.19 11.39 16.09
CA GLY A 96 11.97 12.62 15.98
C GLY A 96 11.45 13.80 16.81
N MET A 97 10.62 13.53 17.83
CA MET A 97 10.00 14.57 18.67
C MET A 97 11.03 15.32 19.52
N LYS A 98 10.78 16.61 19.77
CA LYS A 98 11.60 17.42 20.66
C LYS A 98 11.34 17.05 22.11
N TYR A 99 12.36 17.18 22.97
CA TYR A 99 12.25 16.80 24.38
C TYR A 99 11.22 17.62 25.17
N ALA A 100 10.90 18.84 24.72
CA ALA A 100 9.84 19.66 25.34
C ALA A 100 8.46 19.05 25.08
N ASP A 101 8.17 18.67 23.84
CA ASP A 101 6.89 18.07 23.45
C ASP A 101 6.69 16.70 24.11
N ILE A 102 7.76 15.90 24.20
CA ILE A 102 7.74 14.62 24.92
C ILE A 102 7.48 14.82 26.42
N ALA A 103 8.07 15.86 27.02
CA ALA A 103 7.91 16.17 28.44
C ALA A 103 6.46 16.49 28.79
N GLU A 104 5.80 17.27 27.92
CA GLU A 104 4.37 17.56 28.01
C GLU A 104 3.54 16.28 27.81
N LEU A 105 3.82 15.51 26.76
CA LEU A 105 3.10 14.27 26.42
C LEU A 105 3.06 13.27 27.59
N ILE A 106 4.17 13.06 28.28
CA ILE A 106 4.28 12.05 29.35
C ILE A 106 4.19 12.63 30.76
N GLY A 107 3.98 13.94 30.90
CA GLY A 107 3.80 14.64 32.18
C GLY A 107 5.03 14.64 33.08
N VAL A 108 6.22 14.92 32.52
CA VAL A 108 7.49 15.02 33.28
C VAL A 108 8.29 16.25 32.86
N SER A 109 9.40 16.54 33.54
CA SER A 109 10.29 17.63 33.11
C SER A 109 11.14 17.22 31.91
N THR A 110 11.55 18.19 31.09
CA THR A 110 12.48 18.00 29.96
C THR A 110 13.81 17.38 30.40
N ILE A 111 14.28 17.69 31.62
CA ILE A 111 15.46 17.06 32.22
C ILE A 111 15.23 15.55 32.39
N ARG A 112 14.04 15.15 32.84
CA ARG A 112 13.71 13.73 33.04
C ARG A 112 13.58 12.99 31.71
N VAL A 113 13.03 13.63 30.68
CA VAL A 113 13.04 13.09 29.31
C VAL A 113 14.47 12.83 28.84
N ARG A 114 15.39 13.80 29.00
CA ARG A 114 16.80 13.63 28.64
C ARG A 114 17.44 12.44 29.36
N GLN A 115 17.15 12.28 30.66
CA GLN A 115 17.64 11.13 31.44
C GLN A 115 17.07 9.79 30.94
N TYR A 116 15.78 9.75 30.60
CA TYR A 116 15.14 8.56 30.03
C TYR A 116 15.75 8.16 28.68
N VAL A 117 15.91 9.12 27.76
CA VAL A 117 16.53 8.87 26.45
C VAL A 117 17.98 8.39 26.62
N ALA A 118 18.76 9.04 27.48
CA ALA A 118 20.13 8.62 27.76
C ALA A 118 20.21 7.20 28.35
N LYS A 119 19.25 6.80 29.19
CA LYS A 119 19.17 5.43 29.71
C LYS A 119 18.90 4.41 28.59
N GLY A 120 18.01 4.72 27.66
CA GLY A 120 17.74 3.86 26.49
C GLY A 120 18.98 3.73 25.60
N LEU A 121 19.62 4.85 25.22
CA LEU A 121 20.85 4.84 24.42
C LEU A 121 21.96 4.04 25.09
N LYS A 122 22.10 4.13 26.41
CA LYS A 122 23.10 3.34 27.15
C LYS A 122 22.86 1.85 27.00
N LEU A 123 21.61 1.39 27.09
CA LEU A 123 21.28 -0.04 26.90
C LEU A 123 21.64 -0.47 25.46
N CYS A 124 21.31 0.34 24.46
CA CYS A 124 21.65 0.07 23.06
C CYS A 124 23.17 -0.04 22.85
N CYS A 125 23.94 0.90 23.39
CA CYS A 125 25.40 0.88 23.28
C CYS A 125 26.07 -0.25 24.05
N GLN A 126 25.42 -0.82 25.08
CA GLN A 126 25.95 -1.96 25.81
C GLN A 126 25.83 -3.25 24.99
N GLN A 127 24.70 -3.44 24.31
CA GLN A 127 24.48 -4.62 23.46
C GLN A 127 25.42 -4.64 22.25
N LEU A 128 25.57 -3.50 21.55
CA LEU A 128 26.48 -3.37 20.39
C LEU A 128 27.97 -3.59 20.69
N ARG A 129 28.36 -3.69 21.97
CA ARG A 129 29.74 -4.02 22.38
C ARG A 129 29.94 -5.51 22.68
N HIS A 130 28.85 -6.28 22.73
CA HIS A 130 28.86 -7.71 22.98
C HIS A 130 28.73 -8.55 21.69
N GLU A 131 28.50 -7.89 20.55
CA GLU A 131 28.68 -8.43 19.18
C GLU A 131 30.07 -8.12 18.64
#